data_AF-A0A521LJ51-F1
#
_entry.id   AF-A0A521LJ51-F1
#
_cell.length_a   1.000
_cell.length_b   1.000
_cell.length_c   1.000
_cell.angle_alpha   90.00
_cell.angle_beta   90.00
_cell.angle_gamma   90.00
#
_symmetry.space_group_name_H-M   'P 1'
#
loop_
_entity.id
_entity.type
_entity.pdbx_description
1 polymer ?
#
loop_
_entity_poly.entity_id
_entity_poly.type
_entity_poly.pdbx_seq_one_letter_code
_entity_poly.pdbx_strand_id
1 'polypeptide(L)'
;MLPSMTQMPLRFWDRNKHMSWLKANLAARRIQNNPSTLLHLRRHLDAWRDDPGDALTIRVWDDILAQGADAVVQRITALDEDGELARDTMPPGIVLDEAEIVACIAERRRQEVLGLVVYGSDS
;
A
#
# COMPACT_ATOMS: atom_id res chain seq x y z
N MET A 1 23.91 -8.35 -27.42
CA MET A 1 22.75 -7.47 -27.15
C MET A 1 21.70 -8.32 -26.46
N LEU A 2 21.49 -8.14 -25.16
CA LEU A 2 20.37 -8.76 -24.46
C LEU A 2 19.09 -8.00 -24.84
N PRO A 3 17.96 -8.68 -25.08
CA PRO A 3 16.71 -8.00 -25.33
C PRO A 3 16.39 -7.12 -24.12
N SER A 4 16.21 -5.82 -24.37
CA SER A 4 15.57 -4.93 -23.42
C SER A 4 14.20 -5.53 -23.14
N MET A 5 14.05 -6.19 -21.99
CA MET A 5 12.73 -6.47 -21.44
C MET A 5 12.11 -5.10 -21.22
N THR A 6 11.34 -4.62 -22.18
CA THR A 6 10.46 -3.46 -22.01
C THR A 6 9.55 -3.86 -20.88
N GLN A 7 9.90 -3.44 -19.67
CA GLN A 7 9.14 -3.71 -18.47
C GLN A 7 7.75 -3.15 -18.75
N MET A 8 6.73 -4.01 -18.77
CA MET A 8 5.37 -3.55 -19.02
C MET A 8 5.04 -2.48 -17.98
N PRO A 9 4.43 -1.36 -18.40
CA PRO A 9 4.08 -0.31 -17.46
C PRO A 9 3.16 -0.87 -16.38
N LEU A 10 3.33 -0.41 -15.15
CA LEU A 10 2.45 -0.81 -14.05
C LEU A 10 1.04 -0.27 -14.34
N ARG A 11 0.04 -1.12 -14.14
CA ARG A 11 -1.36 -0.75 -14.34
C ARG A 11 -2.00 -0.41 -13.01
N PHE A 12 -2.72 0.69 -12.98
CA PHE A 12 -3.58 1.08 -11.86
C PHE A 12 -4.95 1.48 -12.38
N TRP A 13 -6.00 1.30 -11.59
CA TRP A 13 -7.33 1.79 -11.96
C TRP A 13 -7.32 3.30 -12.24
N ASP A 14 -6.72 4.08 -11.33
CA ASP A 14 -6.60 5.52 -11.45
C ASP A 14 -5.34 6.07 -10.76
N ARG A 15 -5.19 7.40 -10.80
CA ARG A 15 -4.11 8.13 -10.13
C ARG A 15 -4.12 8.00 -8.61
N ASN A 16 -5.28 7.72 -8.01
CA ASN A 16 -5.42 7.58 -6.56
C ASN A 16 -4.92 6.21 -6.12
N LYS A 17 -5.21 5.14 -6.87
CA LYS A 17 -4.69 3.78 -6.62
C LYS A 17 -3.19 3.72 -6.80
N HIS A 18 -2.66 4.38 -7.84
CA HIS A 18 -1.22 4.55 -8.00
C HIS A 18 -0.61 5.29 -6.79
N MET A 19 -1.21 6.41 -6.36
CA MET A 19 -0.72 7.14 -5.18
C MET A 19 -0.80 6.30 -3.89
N SER A 20 -1.87 5.54 -3.70
CA SER A 20 -2.05 4.63 -2.57
C SER A 20 -0.95 3.56 -2.54
N TRP A 21 -0.63 2.97 -3.71
CA TRP A 21 0.45 2.00 -3.85
C TRP A 21 1.84 2.60 -3.57
N LEU A 22 2.12 3.83 -4.02
CA LEU A 22 3.39 4.52 -3.70
C LEU A 22 3.55 4.76 -2.20
N LYS A 23 2.49 5.24 -1.53
CA LYS A 23 2.46 5.41 -0.08
C LYS A 23 2.67 4.08 0.65
N ALA A 24 2.03 3.01 0.17
CA ALA A 24 2.17 1.66 0.72
C ALA A 24 3.59 1.13 0.56
N ASN A 25 4.28 1.39 -0.55
CA ASN A 25 5.69 1.03 -0.72
C ASN A 25 6.60 1.73 0.29
N LEU A 26 6.32 3.00 0.59
CA LEU A 26 7.07 3.74 1.59
C LEU A 26 6.78 3.22 3.01
N ALA A 27 5.51 2.94 3.32
CA ALA A 27 5.11 2.28 4.55
C ALA A 27 5.77 0.90 4.71
N ALA A 28 5.84 0.11 3.65
CA ALA A 28 6.50 -1.19 3.62
C ALA A 28 7.98 -1.08 4.00
N ARG A 29 8.71 -0.11 3.44
CA ARG A 29 10.12 0.15 3.81
C ARG A 29 10.27 0.51 5.29
N ARG A 30 9.34 1.30 5.84
CA ARG A 30 9.33 1.64 7.27
C ARG A 30 9.08 0.42 8.15
N ILE A 31 8.12 -0.43 7.77
CA ILE A 31 7.82 -1.69 8.49
C ILE A 31 9.03 -2.63 8.44
N GLN A 32 9.68 -2.78 7.29
CA GLN A 32 10.89 -3.60 7.15
C GLN A 32 12.02 -3.11 8.06
N ASN A 33 12.23 -1.79 8.12
CA ASN A 33 13.29 -1.20 8.95
C ASN A 33 12.93 -1.19 10.44
N ASN A 34 11.64 -1.06 10.76
CA ASN A 34 11.14 -1.03 12.13
C ASN A 34 9.76 -1.69 12.24
N PRO A 35 9.69 -3.01 12.49
CA PRO A 35 8.43 -3.73 12.64
C PRO A 35 7.58 -3.25 13.81
N SER A 36 8.16 -2.56 14.80
CA SER A 36 7.41 -2.03 15.94
C SER A 36 6.40 -0.95 15.55
N THR A 37 6.52 -0.38 14.35
CA THR A 37 5.55 0.57 13.77
C THR A 37 4.14 -0.04 13.66
N LEU A 38 4.04 -1.37 13.53
CA LEU A 38 2.75 -2.08 13.49
C LEU A 38 1.99 -2.07 14.82
N LEU A 39 2.65 -1.73 15.95
CA LEU A 39 1.98 -1.62 17.25
C LEU A 39 0.92 -0.52 17.25
N HIS A 40 1.16 0.59 16.54
CA HIS A 40 0.18 1.67 16.44
C HIS A 40 -1.06 1.23 15.68
N LEU A 41 -0.87 0.50 14.58
CA LEU A 41 -1.95 -0.07 13.79
C LEU A 41 -2.78 -1.06 14.63
N ARG A 42 -2.13 -1.96 15.38
CA ARG A 42 -2.82 -2.89 16.29
C ARG A 42 -3.69 -2.18 17.32
N ARG A 43 -3.20 -1.09 17.93
CA ARG A 43 -4.00 -0.30 18.88
C ARG A 43 -5.24 0.34 18.25
N HIS A 44 -5.17 0.75 16.99
CA HIS A 44 -6.34 1.24 16.27
C HIS A 44 -7.37 0.13 16.03
N LEU A 45 -6.92 -1.06 15.59
CA LEU A 45 -7.81 -2.20 15.43
C LEU A 45 -8.49 -2.60 16.74
N ASP A 46 -7.74 -2.63 17.84
CA ASP A 46 -8.29 -2.94 19.16
C ASP A 46 -9.34 -1.91 19.60
N ALA A 47 -9.15 -0.62 19.30
CA ALA A 47 -10.10 0.44 19.60
C ALA A 47 -11.41 0.35 18.77
N TRP A 48 -11.37 -0.32 17.62
CA TRP A 48 -12.51 -0.48 16.72
C TRP A 48 -13.23 -1.82 16.89
N ARG A 49 -12.74 -2.71 17.76
CA ARG A 49 -13.28 -4.08 17.97
C ARG A 49 -14.80 -4.11 18.17
N ASP A 50 -15.34 -3.09 18.82
CA ASP A 50 -16.76 -3.00 19.16
C ASP A 50 -17.60 -2.21 18.14
N ASP A 51 -16.99 -1.66 17.08
CA ASP A 51 -17.67 -0.92 16.01
C ASP A 51 -17.97 -1.85 14.81
N PRO A 52 -19.26 -2.16 14.52
CA PRO A 52 -19.63 -2.97 13.37
C PRO A 52 -19.24 -2.36 12.02
N GLY A 53 -19.06 -1.04 11.94
CA GLY A 53 -18.65 -0.34 10.72
C GLY A 53 -17.25 -0.72 10.24
N ASP A 54 -16.38 -1.14 11.17
CA ASP A 54 -14.97 -1.47 10.89
C ASP A 54 -14.71 -2.97 10.76
N ALA A 55 -15.76 -3.81 10.77
CA ALA A 55 -15.64 -5.27 10.76
C ALA A 55 -14.81 -5.81 9.59
N LEU A 56 -14.93 -5.21 8.39
CA LEU A 56 -14.13 -5.60 7.22
C LEU A 56 -12.64 -5.28 7.44
N THR A 57 -12.34 -4.06 7.88
CA THR A 57 -10.98 -3.59 8.17
C THR A 57 -10.32 -4.48 9.22
N ILE A 58 -11.03 -4.76 10.32
CA ILE A 58 -10.52 -5.61 11.41
C ILE A 58 -10.22 -7.01 10.89
N ARG A 59 -11.14 -7.64 10.15
CA ARG A 59 -10.93 -8.98 9.61
C ARG A 59 -9.71 -9.05 8.69
N VAL A 60 -9.63 -8.14 7.71
CA VAL A 60 -8.51 -8.12 6.74
C VAL A 60 -7.18 -7.95 7.47
N TRP A 61 -7.11 -7.02 8.42
CA TRP A 61 -5.85 -6.67 9.05
C TRP A 61 -5.45 -7.60 10.19
N ASP A 62 -6.38 -8.21 10.92
CA ASP A 62 -6.07 -9.29 11.87
C ASP A 62 -5.41 -10.48 11.14
N ASP A 63 -5.95 -10.90 9.99
CA ASP A 63 -5.43 -12.02 9.21
C ASP A 63 -4.01 -11.74 8.69
N ILE A 64 -3.75 -10.53 8.19
CA ILE A 64 -2.42 -10.13 7.70
C ILE A 64 -1.43 -10.02 8.86
N LEU A 65 -1.82 -9.35 9.96
CA LEU A 65 -0.95 -9.13 11.12
C LEU A 65 -0.57 -10.42 11.85
N ALA A 66 -1.45 -11.42 11.85
CA ALA A 66 -1.19 -12.74 12.43
C ALA A 66 -0.03 -13.47 11.73
N GLN A 67 0.21 -13.16 10.45
CA GLN A 67 1.29 -13.74 9.64
C GLN A 67 2.63 -13.00 9.81
N GLY A 68 2.64 -11.84 10.49
CA GLY A 68 3.84 -11.08 10.80
C GLY A 68 4.16 -9.94 9.82
N ALA A 69 5.25 -9.23 10.10
CA ALA A 69 5.59 -7.98 9.41
C ALA A 69 5.90 -8.19 7.91
N ASP A 70 6.57 -9.29 7.55
CA ASP A 70 6.88 -9.59 6.15
C ASP A 70 5.60 -9.82 5.32
N ALA A 71 4.60 -10.48 5.90
CA ALA A 71 3.31 -10.66 5.25
C ALA A 71 2.58 -9.32 5.03
N VAL A 72 2.66 -8.41 6.01
CA VAL A 72 2.15 -7.04 5.83
C VAL A 72 2.82 -6.35 4.65
N VAL A 73 4.15 -6.36 4.60
CA VAL A 73 4.95 -5.73 3.53
C VAL A 73 4.58 -6.32 2.17
N GLN A 74 4.56 -7.65 2.06
CA GLN A 74 4.20 -8.35 0.82
C GLN A 74 2.78 -7.97 0.37
N ARG A 75 1.82 -7.99 1.30
CA ARG A 75 0.42 -7.72 0.99
C ARG A 75 0.20 -6.28 0.52
N ILE A 76 0.71 -5.27 1.23
CA ILE A 76 0.44 -3.88 0.89
C ILE A 76 1.17 -3.41 -0.39
N THR A 77 2.20 -4.14 -0.83
CA THR A 77 2.95 -3.84 -2.07
C THR A 77 2.46 -4.64 -3.28
N ALA A 78 1.62 -5.66 -3.08
CA ALA A 78 1.07 -6.48 -4.15
C ALA A 78 0.19 -5.66 -5.12
N LEU A 79 0.29 -5.98 -6.42
CA LEU A 79 -0.46 -5.34 -7.51
C LEU A 79 -1.67 -6.18 -7.94
N ASP A 80 -2.25 -6.92 -7.00
CA ASP A 80 -3.46 -7.71 -7.16
C ASP A 80 -4.62 -7.11 -6.34
N GLU A 81 -5.81 -7.71 -6.49
CA GLU A 81 -7.03 -7.29 -5.79
C GLU A 81 -6.86 -7.37 -4.26
N ASP A 82 -6.13 -8.37 -3.78
CA ASP A 82 -5.86 -8.62 -2.37
C ASP A 82 -4.99 -7.51 -1.75
N GLY A 83 -3.97 -7.06 -2.48
CA GLY A 83 -3.14 -5.91 -2.09
C GLY A 83 -3.90 -4.60 -2.17
N GLU A 84 -4.81 -4.45 -3.15
CA GLU A 84 -5.68 -3.28 -3.23
C GLU A 84 -6.65 -3.22 -2.05
N LEU A 85 -7.31 -4.33 -1.72
CA LEU A 85 -8.19 -4.43 -0.56
C LEU A 85 -7.45 -4.07 0.74
N ALA A 86 -6.23 -4.58 0.92
CA ALA A 86 -5.43 -4.24 2.09
C ALA A 86 -5.11 -2.74 2.17
N ARG A 87 -4.79 -2.09 1.05
CA ARG A 87 -4.55 -0.64 1.01
C ARG A 87 -5.82 0.18 1.24
N ASP A 88 -6.94 -0.24 0.68
CA ASP A 88 -8.23 0.44 0.83
C ASP A 88 -8.79 0.35 2.25
N THR A 89 -8.49 -0.74 2.95
CA THR A 89 -8.91 -0.99 4.33
C THR A 89 -7.83 -0.65 5.36
N MET A 90 -6.72 0.00 4.97
CA MET A 90 -5.60 0.24 5.87
C MET A 90 -6.01 1.11 7.08
N PRO A 91 -5.87 0.62 8.33
CA PRO A 91 -6.11 1.43 9.50
C PRO A 91 -5.11 2.58 9.58
N PRO A 92 -5.47 3.69 10.25
CA PRO A 92 -4.51 4.65 10.74
C PRO A 92 -3.45 3.93 11.58
N GLY A 93 -2.18 4.31 11.41
CA GLY A 93 -1.11 3.70 12.20
C GLY A 93 0.27 3.94 11.63
N ILE A 94 0.37 4.00 10.30
CA ILE A 94 1.59 4.41 9.61
C ILE A 94 1.36 5.79 8.99
N VAL A 95 1.65 6.83 9.78
CA VAL A 95 1.51 8.22 9.34
C VAL A 95 2.75 8.58 8.52
N LEU A 96 2.55 8.87 7.24
CA LEU A 96 3.59 9.47 6.41
C LEU A 96 3.69 10.96 6.72
N ASP A 97 4.91 11.48 6.78
CA ASP A 97 5.11 12.92 6.95
C ASP A 97 4.89 13.68 5.64
N GLU A 98 4.85 15.01 5.73
CA GLU A 98 4.60 15.86 4.57
C GLU A 98 5.68 15.70 3.49
N ALA A 99 6.95 15.56 3.88
CA ALA A 99 8.05 15.42 2.93
C ALA A 99 7.94 14.09 2.14
N GLU A 100 7.52 13.02 2.79
CA GLU A 100 7.26 11.72 2.16
C GLU A 100 6.07 11.77 1.22
N ILE A 101 5.01 12.49 1.60
CA ILE A 101 3.85 12.70 0.71
C ILE A 101 4.29 13.47 -0.53
N VAL A 102 5.07 14.53 -0.38
CA VAL A 102 5.63 15.31 -1.50
C VAL A 102 6.51 14.43 -2.38
N ALA A 103 7.35 13.58 -1.80
CA ALA A 103 8.18 12.63 -2.55
C ALA A 103 7.33 11.63 -3.35
N CYS A 104 6.24 11.11 -2.77
CA CYS A 104 5.31 10.23 -3.48
C CYS A 104 4.62 10.97 -4.64
N ILE A 105 4.24 12.23 -4.47
CA ILE A 105 3.64 13.04 -5.55
C ILE A 105 4.65 13.25 -6.69
N ALA A 106 5.89 13.59 -6.35
CA ALA A 106 6.96 13.78 -7.33
C ALA A 106 7.26 12.49 -8.10
N GLU A 107 7.34 11.37 -7.39
CA GLU A 107 7.57 10.05 -7.99
C GLU A 107 6.42 9.64 -8.91
N ARG A 108 5.17 9.85 -8.49
CA ARG A 108 3.99 9.59 -9.35
C ARG A 108 4.10 10.33 -10.68
N ARG A 109 4.41 11.64 -10.62
CA ARG A 109 4.58 12.48 -11.82
C ARG A 109 5.73 12.00 -12.70
N ARG A 110 6.86 11.61 -12.09
CA ARG A 110 8.01 11.06 -12.82
C ARG A 110 7.62 9.78 -13.57
N GLN A 111 6.91 8.86 -12.92
CA GLN A 111 6.47 7.62 -13.54
C GLN A 111 5.46 7.85 -14.67
N GLU A 112 4.55 8.81 -14.51
CA GLU A 112 3.62 9.22 -15.58
C GLU A 112 4.37 9.77 -16.81
N VAL A 113 5.31 10.70 -16.60
CA VAL A 113 6.09 11.32 -17.69
C VAL A 113 6.94 10.30 -18.46
N LEU A 114 7.47 9.31 -17.75
CA LEU A 114 8.30 8.26 -18.35
C LEU A 114 7.49 7.11 -18.97
N GLY A 115 6.15 7.15 -18.90
CA GLY A 115 5.30 6.07 -19.41
C GLY A 115 5.49 4.75 -18.65
N LEU A 116 5.90 4.81 -17.38
CA LEU A 116 6.10 3.64 -16.52
C LEU A 116 4.79 3.13 -15.91
N VAL A 117 3.70 3.91 -16.05
CA VAL A 117 2.37 3.56 -15.55
C VAL A 117 1.29 3.84 -16.59
N VAL A 118 0.22 3.05 -16.54
CA VAL A 118 -1.01 3.25 -17.32
C VAL A 118 -2.22 3.18 -16.41
N TYR A 119 -3.28 3.91 -16.78
CA TYR A 119 -4.52 4.01 -16.00
C TYR A 119 -5.71 3.39 -16.74
N GLY A 120 -6.64 2.81 -15.97
CA GLY A 120 -7.89 2.22 -16.45
C GLY A 120 -7.93 0.69 -16.35
N SER A 121 -9.14 0.13 -16.37
CA SER A 121 -9.36 -1.31 -16.45
C SER A 121 -9.05 -1.86 -17.83
N ASP A 122 -8.51 -3.07 -17.87
CA ASP A 122 -8.62 -3.90 -19.05
C ASP A 122 -10.13 -4.14 -19.28
N SER A 123 -10.63 -3.72 -20.44
CA SER A 123 -11.98 -4.06 -20.89
C SER A 123 -12.02 -5.49 -21.40
#